data_AF-A0AA97JS90-F1
#
_entry.id   AF-A0AA97JS90-F1
#
_cell.length_a   1.000
_cell.length_b   1.000
_cell.length_c   1.000
_cell.angle_alpha   90.00
_cell.angle_beta   90.00
_cell.angle_gamma   90.00
#
_symmetry.space_group_name_H-M   'P 1'
#
loop_
_entity.id
_entity.type
_entity.pdbx_description
1 polymer ?
#
loop_
_entity_poly.entity_id
_entity_poly.type
_entity_poly.pdbx_seq_one_letter_code
_entity_poly.pdbx_strand_id
1 'polypeptide(L)'
;MIAKLCLHFCLVMFFFIEISSQDSKNCDLQLRTTNKNNLELLNSKMRANLPLQCLSDMRDFIATQDTLRKIQTSLEENPKVAIHEIFQQIVQIFNQNLTETAWDENSMAVLQTGLHQQIQHLRTCLSAEMENGIPSPRSQSVQLTRLRVKRYFQSVDNFLREKQHSLCAWEIVQMEVKQCLLLVDRLANRIPN
;
A
#
# COMPACT_ATOMS: atom_id res chain seq x y z
N MET A 1 -40.87 6.60 31.40
CA MET A 1 -40.74 5.64 30.27
C MET A 1 -39.78 6.15 29.20
N ILE A 2 -39.97 7.38 28.68
CA ILE A 2 -39.12 8.01 27.66
C ILE A 2 -37.64 8.13 28.09
N ALA A 3 -37.35 8.55 29.33
CA ALA A 3 -35.97 8.68 29.82
C ALA A 3 -35.19 7.35 29.90
N LYS A 4 -35.87 6.24 30.24
CA LYS A 4 -35.27 4.89 30.25
C LYS A 4 -34.95 4.42 28.82
N LEU A 5 -35.84 4.72 27.87
CA LEU A 5 -35.63 4.40 26.45
C LEU A 5 -34.47 5.21 25.85
N CYS A 6 -34.38 6.51 26.21
CA CYS A 6 -33.28 7.39 25.81
C CYS A 6 -31.95 6.91 26.38
N LEU A 7 -31.89 6.56 27.68
CA LEU A 7 -30.68 6.06 28.31
C LEU A 7 -30.19 4.75 27.65
N HIS A 8 -31.12 3.83 27.34
CA HIS A 8 -30.77 2.58 26.67
C HIS A 8 -30.25 2.82 25.25
N PHE A 9 -30.86 3.73 24.50
CA PHE A 9 -30.38 4.13 23.18
C PHE A 9 -28.99 4.77 23.25
N CYS A 10 -28.74 5.66 24.22
CA CYS A 10 -27.43 6.26 24.44
C CYS A 10 -26.34 5.22 24.79
N LEU A 11 -26.65 4.24 25.64
CA LEU A 11 -25.72 3.18 25.99
C LEU A 11 -25.38 2.31 24.79
N VAL A 12 -26.38 1.92 24.01
CA VAL A 12 -26.19 1.14 22.78
C VAL A 12 -25.31 1.89 21.77
N MET A 13 -25.58 3.19 21.55
CA MET A 13 -24.74 4.03 20.69
C MET A 13 -23.30 4.15 21.21
N PHE A 14 -23.10 4.27 22.51
CA PHE A 14 -21.77 4.33 23.13
C PHE A 14 -20.98 3.03 22.93
N PHE A 15 -21.62 1.88 23.14
CA PHE A 15 -21.01 0.57 22.88
C PHE A 15 -20.62 0.39 21.41
N PHE A 16 -21.46 0.82 20.47
CA PHE A 16 -21.13 0.76 19.04
C PHE A 16 -19.92 1.64 18.68
N ILE A 17 -19.81 2.83 19.28
CA ILE A 17 -18.66 3.72 19.09
C ILE A 17 -17.37 3.10 19.64
N GLU A 18 -17.40 2.47 20.82
CA GLU A 18 -16.23 1.82 21.42
C GLU A 18 -15.74 0.62 20.60
N ILE A 19 -16.65 -0.25 20.15
CA ILE A 19 -16.32 -1.41 19.31
C ILE A 19 -15.68 -0.95 18.00
N SER A 20 -16.31 0.03 17.32
CA SER A 20 -15.78 0.56 16.07
C SER A 20 -14.42 1.26 16.24
N SER A 21 -14.18 1.95 17.36
CA SER A 21 -12.89 2.60 17.65
C SER A 21 -11.80 1.56 17.86
N GLN A 22 -12.12 0.45 18.55
CA GLN A 22 -11.19 -0.64 18.80
C GLN A 22 -10.78 -1.36 17.51
N ASP A 23 -11.73 -1.59 16.60
CA ASP A 23 -11.46 -2.21 15.29
C ASP A 23 -10.57 -1.33 14.40
N SER A 24 -10.77 0.00 14.42
CA SER A 24 -9.90 0.96 13.70
C SER A 24 -8.47 0.96 14.25
N LYS A 25 -8.29 1.00 15.58
CA LYS A 25 -6.97 0.96 16.23
C LYS A 25 -6.23 -0.34 15.95
N ASN A 26 -6.94 -1.45 15.99
CA ASN A 26 -6.38 -2.75 15.64
C ASN A 26 -5.89 -2.76 14.18
N CYS A 27 -6.64 -2.11 13.28
CA CYS A 27 -6.25 -1.98 11.89
C CYS A 27 -4.94 -1.24 11.67
N ASP A 28 -4.78 -0.10 12.33
CA ASP A 28 -3.60 0.75 12.15
C ASP A 28 -2.34 0.10 12.75
N LEU A 29 -2.49 -0.60 13.89
CA LEU A 29 -1.41 -1.39 14.49
C LEU A 29 -0.99 -2.55 13.59
N GLN A 30 -1.95 -3.30 13.06
CA GLN A 30 -1.68 -4.44 12.17
C GLN A 30 -1.02 -3.97 10.86
N LEU A 31 -1.49 -2.86 10.27
CA LEU A 31 -0.88 -2.25 9.10
C LEU A 31 0.61 -1.94 9.33
N ARG A 32 0.94 -1.22 10.41
CA ARG A 32 2.34 -0.83 10.73
C ARG A 32 3.22 -2.06 10.95
N THR A 33 2.72 -3.02 11.72
CA THR A 33 3.45 -4.26 12.05
C THR A 33 3.76 -5.06 10.79
N THR A 34 2.77 -5.30 9.94
CA THR A 34 2.97 -6.11 8.74
C THR A 34 3.79 -5.37 7.68
N ASN A 35 3.67 -4.04 7.55
CA ASN A 35 4.52 -3.27 6.63
C ASN A 35 6.01 -3.36 7.04
N LYS A 36 6.29 -3.33 8.34
CA LYS A 36 7.64 -3.56 8.88
C LYS A 36 8.17 -4.94 8.50
N ASN A 37 7.35 -5.99 8.62
CA ASN A 37 7.74 -7.35 8.24
C ASN A 37 8.02 -7.47 6.73
N ASN A 38 7.22 -6.84 5.87
CA ASN A 38 7.45 -6.82 4.42
C ASN A 38 8.78 -6.13 4.07
N LEU A 39 9.08 -4.99 4.72
CA LEU A 39 10.36 -4.29 4.56
C LEU A 39 11.54 -5.16 5.01
N GLU A 40 11.40 -5.85 6.14
CA GLU A 40 12.43 -6.77 6.65
C GLU A 40 12.67 -7.94 5.69
N LEU A 41 11.61 -8.54 5.15
CA LEU A 41 11.68 -9.62 4.17
C LEU A 41 12.42 -9.17 2.90
N LEU A 42 12.05 -8.00 2.36
CA LEU A 42 12.74 -7.44 1.19
C LEU A 42 14.21 -7.15 1.49
N ASN A 43 14.52 -6.56 2.65
CA ASN A 43 15.90 -6.21 3.00
C ASN A 43 16.81 -7.42 3.25
N SER A 44 16.26 -8.49 3.83
CA SER A 44 17.03 -9.65 4.28
C SER A 44 17.15 -10.75 3.22
N LYS A 45 16.10 -10.98 2.42
CA LYS A 45 16.02 -12.12 1.49
C LYS A 45 15.89 -11.75 0.02
N MET A 46 15.58 -10.48 -0.28
CA MET A 46 15.36 -10.00 -1.64
C MET A 46 16.17 -8.71 -1.85
N ARG A 47 17.47 -8.77 -1.56
CA ARG A 47 18.37 -7.63 -1.69
C ARG A 47 18.64 -7.37 -3.17
N ALA A 48 18.23 -6.19 -3.64
CA ALA A 48 18.59 -5.73 -4.97
C ALA A 48 20.12 -5.63 -5.09
N ASN A 49 20.67 -6.29 -6.09
CA ASN A 49 22.07 -6.26 -6.45
C ASN A 49 22.18 -5.67 -7.85
N LEU A 50 22.11 -4.34 -7.96
CA LEU A 50 22.12 -3.65 -9.24
C LEU A 50 23.49 -3.79 -9.93
N PRO A 51 23.60 -4.57 -11.02
CA PRO A 51 24.84 -4.68 -11.79
C PRO A 51 25.21 -3.36 -12.46
N LEU A 52 26.50 -3.11 -12.69
CA LEU A 52 26.97 -1.85 -13.32
C LEU A 52 26.34 -1.60 -14.70
N GLN A 53 26.06 -2.67 -15.45
CA GLN A 53 25.40 -2.56 -16.75
C GLN A 53 23.96 -2.00 -16.66
N CYS A 54 23.32 -2.08 -15.49
CA CYS A 54 21.96 -1.61 -15.28
C CYS A 54 21.88 -0.12 -14.90
N LEU A 55 23.01 0.56 -14.75
CA LEU A 55 23.03 1.98 -14.37
C LEU A 55 22.40 2.90 -15.42
N SER A 56 22.48 2.55 -16.71
CA SER A 56 21.79 3.31 -17.76
C SER A 56 20.28 3.20 -17.62
N ASP A 57 19.76 1.99 -17.42
CA ASP A 57 18.33 1.74 -17.23
C ASP A 57 17.82 2.41 -15.95
N MET A 58 18.63 2.42 -14.88
CA MET A 58 18.30 3.12 -13.64
C MET A 58 18.16 4.63 -13.87
N ARG A 59 19.06 5.24 -14.64
CA ARG A 59 18.98 6.66 -14.99
C ARG A 59 17.71 6.96 -15.79
N ASP A 60 17.40 6.13 -16.78
CA ASP A 60 16.20 6.28 -17.61
C ASP A 60 14.94 6.18 -16.75
N PHE A 61 14.88 5.19 -15.83
CA PHE A 61 13.79 5.03 -14.89
C PHE A 61 13.63 6.24 -13.98
N ILE A 62 14.72 6.72 -13.36
CA ILE A 62 14.69 7.90 -12.47
C ILE A 62 14.18 9.15 -13.21
N ALA A 63 14.54 9.32 -14.48
CA ALA A 63 14.05 10.45 -15.28
C ALA A 63 12.52 10.41 -15.48
N THR A 64 11.91 9.22 -15.48
CA THR A 64 10.44 9.05 -15.55
C THR A 64 9.75 9.11 -14.19
N GLN A 65 10.49 8.85 -13.10
CA GLN A 65 10.03 8.70 -11.71
C GLN A 65 9.71 10.02 -10.98
N ASP A 66 9.77 11.15 -11.67
CA ASP A 66 9.49 12.47 -11.11
C ASP A 66 8.07 12.56 -10.47
N THR A 67 7.20 11.59 -10.75
CA THR A 67 5.83 11.42 -10.25
C THR A 67 5.69 10.98 -8.79
N LEU A 68 6.46 10.01 -8.26
CA LEU A 68 6.21 9.52 -6.87
C LEU A 68 6.43 10.64 -5.85
N ARG A 69 7.52 11.38 -6.03
CA ARG A 69 7.88 12.52 -5.18
C ARG A 69 6.87 13.66 -5.28
N LYS A 70 6.26 13.86 -6.46
CA LYS A 70 5.24 14.88 -6.72
C LYS A 70 3.86 14.50 -6.15
N ILE A 71 3.49 13.22 -6.11
CA ILE A 71 2.20 12.79 -5.57
C ILE A 71 2.21 12.63 -4.05
N GLN A 72 3.39 12.54 -3.42
CA GLN A 72 3.54 12.19 -2.01
C GLN A 72 2.67 13.02 -1.06
N THR A 73 2.67 14.35 -1.21
CA THR A 73 1.84 15.27 -0.42
C THR A 73 0.35 15.07 -0.66
N SER A 74 -0.04 14.71 -1.88
CA SER A 74 -1.44 14.48 -2.27
C SER A 74 -1.98 13.10 -1.84
N LEU A 75 -1.12 12.18 -1.42
CA LEU A 75 -1.52 10.89 -0.84
C LEU A 75 -1.90 11.01 0.64
N GLU A 76 -1.44 12.07 1.30
CA GLU A 76 -1.71 12.35 2.72
C GLU A 76 -3.16 12.74 2.96
N GLU A 77 -3.91 13.15 1.93
CA GLU A 77 -5.34 13.44 1.99
C GLU A 77 -6.17 12.18 2.35
N ASN A 78 -5.76 11.01 1.84
CA ASN A 78 -6.47 9.74 2.05
C ASN A 78 -5.45 8.59 2.26
N PRO A 79 -4.73 8.55 3.39
CA PRO A 79 -3.56 7.67 3.56
C PRO A 79 -3.94 6.19 3.52
N LYS A 80 -5.03 5.75 4.18
CA LYS A 80 -5.48 4.35 4.13
C LYS A 80 -5.84 3.90 2.71
N VAL A 81 -6.46 4.78 1.92
CA VAL A 81 -6.81 4.52 0.50
C VAL A 81 -5.54 4.44 -0.36
N ALA A 82 -4.60 5.37 -0.17
CA ALA A 82 -3.34 5.37 -0.89
C ALA A 82 -2.55 4.08 -0.62
N ILE A 83 -2.43 3.69 0.65
CA ILE A 83 -1.73 2.47 1.07
C ILE A 83 -2.40 1.22 0.48
N HIS A 84 -3.73 1.12 0.57
CA HIS A 84 -4.47 0.01 -0.01
C HIS A 84 -4.21 -0.11 -1.52
N GLU A 85 -4.27 0.99 -2.27
CA GLU A 85 -3.99 0.99 -3.71
C GLU A 85 -2.51 0.66 -4.00
N ILE A 86 -1.54 1.17 -3.21
CA ILE A 86 -0.12 0.84 -3.37
C ILE A 86 0.10 -0.68 -3.25
N PHE A 87 -0.46 -1.32 -2.23
CA PHE A 87 -0.35 -2.77 -2.08
C PHE A 87 -0.97 -3.54 -3.24
N GLN A 88 -2.14 -3.12 -3.73
CA GLN A 88 -2.77 -3.73 -4.90
C GLN A 88 -1.87 -3.65 -6.13
N GLN A 89 -1.27 -2.49 -6.38
CA GLN A 89 -0.39 -2.30 -7.52
C GLN A 89 0.93 -3.10 -7.40
N ILE A 90 1.51 -3.20 -6.20
CA ILE A 90 2.70 -4.05 -5.95
C ILE A 90 2.39 -5.52 -6.25
N VAL A 91 1.26 -6.03 -5.77
CA VAL A 91 0.83 -7.40 -6.06
C VAL A 91 0.65 -7.62 -7.57
N GLN A 92 0.05 -6.65 -8.27
CA GLN A 92 -0.12 -6.73 -9.73
C GLN A 92 1.23 -6.78 -10.46
N ILE A 93 2.22 -6.00 -10.03
CA ILE A 93 3.59 -6.07 -10.58
C ILE A 93 4.20 -7.46 -10.37
N PHE A 94 4.13 -8.00 -9.15
CA PHE A 94 4.74 -9.30 -8.85
C PHE A 94 3.97 -10.50 -9.42
N ASN A 95 2.79 -10.30 -10.01
CA ASN A 95 2.08 -11.34 -10.74
C ASN A 95 2.47 -11.41 -12.23
N GLN A 96 3.42 -10.59 -12.67
CA GLN A 96 3.92 -10.60 -14.03
C GLN A 96 5.03 -11.66 -14.23
N ASN A 97 5.68 -11.64 -15.38
CA ASN A 97 6.76 -12.57 -15.68
C ASN A 97 8.03 -12.27 -14.86
N LEU A 98 8.34 -13.15 -13.90
CA LEU A 98 9.51 -13.06 -13.01
C LEU A 98 10.67 -13.99 -13.41
N THR A 99 10.66 -14.60 -14.60
CA THR A 99 11.66 -15.61 -15.02
C THR A 99 13.11 -15.10 -14.95
N GLU A 100 13.33 -13.82 -15.22
CA GLU A 100 14.67 -13.21 -15.18
C GLU A 100 15.09 -12.75 -13.78
N THR A 101 14.26 -12.95 -12.75
CA THR A 101 14.60 -12.55 -11.37
C THR A 101 15.45 -13.60 -10.69
N ALA A 102 16.43 -13.16 -9.90
CA ALA A 102 17.23 -14.04 -9.04
C ALA A 102 16.60 -14.21 -7.64
N TRP A 103 15.30 -13.92 -7.49
CA TRP A 103 14.64 -13.87 -6.19
C TRP A 103 14.21 -15.27 -5.72
N ASP A 104 14.36 -15.52 -4.42
CA ASP A 104 13.92 -16.77 -3.80
C ASP A 104 12.38 -16.92 -3.89
N GLU A 105 11.91 -17.95 -4.60
CA GLU A 105 10.48 -18.21 -4.85
C GLU A 105 9.65 -18.28 -3.57
N ASN A 106 10.21 -18.89 -2.51
CA ASN A 106 9.53 -18.99 -1.23
C ASN A 106 9.38 -17.61 -0.57
N SER A 107 10.43 -16.79 -0.59
CA SER A 107 10.38 -15.42 -0.08
C SER A 107 9.39 -14.56 -0.86
N MET A 108 9.28 -14.74 -2.18
CA MET A 108 8.27 -14.08 -3.01
C MET A 108 6.86 -14.50 -2.62
N ALA A 109 6.61 -15.80 -2.48
CA ALA A 109 5.30 -16.33 -2.09
C ALA A 109 4.87 -15.80 -0.70
N VAL A 110 5.80 -15.72 0.26
CA VAL A 110 5.56 -15.13 1.58
C VAL A 110 5.22 -13.65 1.46
N LEU A 111 5.96 -12.88 0.66
CA LEU A 111 5.69 -11.45 0.44
C LEU A 111 4.31 -11.22 -0.20
N GLN A 112 3.99 -11.94 -1.26
CA GLN A 112 2.71 -11.85 -1.95
C GLN A 112 1.54 -12.23 -1.03
N THR A 113 1.70 -13.30 -0.24
CA THR A 113 0.68 -13.73 0.73
C THR A 113 0.48 -12.66 1.81
N GLY A 114 1.56 -12.10 2.36
CA GLY A 114 1.50 -11.02 3.35
C GLY A 114 0.80 -9.78 2.81
N LEU A 115 1.12 -9.36 1.58
CA LEU A 115 0.46 -8.23 0.91
C LEU A 115 -1.03 -8.49 0.66
N HIS A 116 -1.41 -9.69 0.22
CA HIS A 116 -2.82 -10.05 0.04
C HIS A 116 -3.61 -9.98 1.35
N GLN A 117 -3.04 -10.51 2.44
CA GLN A 117 -3.65 -10.42 3.77
C GLN A 117 -3.83 -8.96 4.21
N GLN A 118 -2.84 -8.10 3.98
CA GLN A 118 -2.94 -6.67 4.29
C GLN A 118 -4.03 -5.97 3.46
N ILE A 119 -4.14 -6.27 2.17
CA ILE A 119 -5.19 -5.72 1.30
C ILE A 119 -6.57 -6.09 1.84
N GLN A 120 -6.79 -7.36 2.20
CA GLN A 120 -8.07 -7.81 2.74
C GLN A 120 -8.39 -7.13 4.07
N HIS A 121 -7.40 -7.02 4.95
CA HIS A 121 -7.57 -6.37 6.24
C HIS A 121 -7.89 -4.86 6.09
N LEU A 122 -7.12 -4.13 5.29
CA LEU A 122 -7.39 -2.71 5.00
C LEU A 122 -8.76 -2.52 4.35
N ARG A 123 -9.19 -3.43 3.48
CA ARG A 123 -10.52 -3.40 2.88
C ARG A 123 -11.61 -3.50 3.94
N THR A 124 -11.47 -4.39 4.92
CA THR A 124 -12.43 -4.50 6.03
C THR A 124 -12.47 -3.22 6.87
N CYS A 125 -11.31 -2.63 7.18
CA CYS A 125 -11.24 -1.40 7.97
C CYS A 125 -11.86 -0.20 7.24
N LEU A 126 -11.51 -0.01 5.97
CA LEU A 126 -12.08 1.04 5.12
C LEU A 126 -13.61 0.89 4.97
N SER A 127 -14.11 -0.34 4.92
CA SER A 127 -15.55 -0.60 4.82
C SER A 127 -16.27 -0.27 6.13
N ALA A 128 -15.70 -0.65 7.28
CA ALA A 128 -16.23 -0.28 8.59
C ALA A 128 -16.23 1.23 8.81
N GLU A 129 -15.18 1.94 8.42
CA GLU A 129 -15.11 3.41 8.48
C GLU A 129 -16.19 4.09 7.61
N MET A 130 -16.51 3.51 6.45
CA MET A 130 -17.57 4.00 5.57
C MET A 130 -18.98 3.84 6.15
N GLU A 131 -19.25 2.75 6.86
CA GLU A 131 -20.52 2.56 7.57
C GLU A 131 -20.70 3.55 8.72
N ASN A 132 -19.58 4.04 9.29
CA ASN A 132 -19.56 5.03 10.38
C ASN A 132 -19.51 6.50 9.92
N GLY A 133 -19.68 6.79 8.63
CA GLY A 133 -19.84 8.15 8.11
C GLY A 133 -18.55 8.89 7.69
N ILE A 134 -17.41 8.20 7.58
CA ILE A 134 -16.17 8.73 6.97
C ILE A 134 -16.37 8.81 5.44
N PRO A 135 -15.77 9.79 4.73
CA PRO A 135 -16.06 10.12 3.34
C PRO A 135 -16.30 8.90 2.44
N SER A 136 -17.46 8.92 1.77
CA SER A 136 -17.92 7.92 0.81
C SER A 136 -16.83 7.51 -0.18
N PRO A 137 -16.78 6.24 -0.65
CA PRO A 137 -15.85 5.80 -1.69
C PRO A 137 -16.05 6.55 -3.02
N ARG A 138 -17.17 7.27 -3.13
CA ARG A 138 -17.53 8.15 -4.24
C ARG A 138 -17.04 9.58 -4.08
N SER A 139 -16.38 9.93 -2.98
CA SER A 139 -15.80 11.26 -2.84
C SER A 139 -14.72 11.43 -3.92
N GLN A 140 -14.73 12.60 -4.54
CA GLN A 140 -13.82 12.89 -5.65
C GLN A 140 -12.36 12.80 -5.20
N SER A 141 -12.04 13.19 -3.96
CA SER A 141 -10.69 13.12 -3.40
C SER A 141 -10.19 11.68 -3.28
N VAL A 142 -11.01 10.75 -2.77
CA VAL A 142 -10.66 9.32 -2.65
C VAL A 142 -10.39 8.69 -4.02
N GLN A 143 -11.20 9.02 -5.03
CA GLN A 143 -10.98 8.54 -6.40
C GLN A 143 -9.71 9.12 -7.01
N LEU A 144 -9.45 10.41 -6.80
CA LEU A 144 -8.23 11.07 -7.26
C LEU A 144 -6.98 10.44 -6.62
N THR A 145 -7.01 10.12 -5.32
CA THR A 145 -5.91 9.41 -4.65
C THR A 145 -5.61 8.07 -5.33
N ARG A 146 -6.64 7.24 -5.59
CA ARG A 146 -6.45 5.96 -6.30
C ARG A 146 -5.88 6.16 -7.71
N LEU A 147 -6.42 7.11 -8.47
CA LEU A 147 -5.96 7.40 -9.83
C LEU A 147 -4.50 7.87 -9.87
N ARG A 148 -4.06 8.67 -8.88
CA ARG A 148 -2.67 9.12 -8.77
C ARG A 148 -1.71 7.94 -8.55
N VAL A 149 -2.07 7.02 -7.64
CA VAL A 149 -1.27 5.81 -7.38
C VAL A 149 -1.24 4.93 -8.63
N LYS A 150 -2.39 4.64 -9.25
CA LYS A 150 -2.46 3.84 -10.49
C LYS A 150 -1.64 4.42 -11.63
N ARG A 151 -1.71 5.74 -11.84
CA ARG A 151 -0.92 6.42 -12.88
C ARG A 151 0.58 6.26 -12.65
N TYR A 152 1.01 6.35 -11.39
CA TYR A 152 2.40 6.10 -11.04
C TYR A 152 2.80 4.64 -11.32
N PHE A 153 2.01 3.66 -10.90
CA PHE A 153 2.34 2.25 -11.16
C PHE A 153 2.25 1.87 -12.64
N GLN A 154 1.44 2.59 -13.42
CA GLN A 154 1.42 2.45 -14.87
C GLN A 154 2.76 2.84 -15.51
N SER A 155 3.49 3.83 -14.99
CA SER A 155 4.84 4.14 -15.50
C SER A 155 5.84 3.04 -15.16
N VAL A 156 5.68 2.39 -14.00
CA VAL A 156 6.50 1.24 -13.60
C VAL A 156 6.22 0.03 -14.52
N ASP A 157 4.95 -0.26 -14.83
CA ASP A 157 4.56 -1.31 -15.77
C ASP A 157 5.11 -1.04 -17.19
N ASN A 158 4.99 0.20 -17.67
CA ASN A 158 5.54 0.60 -18.96
C ASN A 158 7.06 0.37 -19.01
N PHE A 159 7.78 0.74 -17.96
CA PHE A 159 9.23 0.52 -17.87
C PHE A 159 9.59 -0.98 -17.94
N LEU A 160 8.87 -1.84 -17.20
CA LEU A 160 9.07 -3.30 -17.27
C LEU A 160 8.87 -3.83 -18.69
N ARG A 161 7.82 -3.38 -19.38
CA ARG A 161 7.53 -3.79 -20.77
C ARG A 161 8.58 -3.29 -21.75
N GLU A 162 8.97 -2.02 -21.66
CA GLU A 162 10.00 -1.40 -22.52
C GLU A 162 11.35 -2.10 -22.39
N LYS A 163 11.72 -2.50 -21.16
CA LYS A 163 12.94 -3.26 -20.88
C LYS A 163 12.75 -4.78 -20.94
N GLN A 164 11.61 -5.23 -21.48
CA GLN A 164 11.27 -6.64 -21.74
C GLN A 164 11.46 -7.56 -20.53
N HIS A 165 11.11 -7.10 -19.33
CA HIS A 165 11.25 -7.85 -18.09
C HIS A 165 12.69 -8.34 -17.83
N SER A 166 13.70 -7.63 -18.33
CA SER A 166 15.10 -7.99 -18.10
C SER A 166 15.47 -7.96 -16.61
N LEU A 167 16.56 -8.66 -16.25
CA LEU A 167 17.14 -8.64 -14.91
C LEU A 167 17.33 -7.20 -14.41
N CYS A 168 17.89 -6.30 -15.24
CA CYS A 168 18.08 -4.89 -14.88
C CYS A 168 16.76 -4.21 -14.49
N ALA A 169 15.70 -4.44 -15.27
CA ALA A 169 14.40 -3.85 -15.00
C ALA A 169 13.84 -4.33 -13.65
N TRP A 170 13.95 -5.62 -13.35
CA TRP A 170 13.48 -6.18 -12.10
C TRP A 170 14.26 -5.71 -10.88
N GLU A 171 15.59 -5.63 -10.96
CA GLU A 171 16.45 -5.06 -9.90
C GLU A 171 16.04 -3.62 -9.57
N ILE A 172 15.73 -2.82 -10.61
CA ILE A 172 15.25 -1.43 -10.45
C ILE A 172 13.86 -1.38 -9.81
N VAL A 173 12.92 -2.20 -10.30
CA VAL A 173 11.55 -2.27 -9.76
C VAL A 173 11.55 -2.74 -8.31
N GLN A 174 12.43 -3.65 -7.91
CA GLN A 174 12.57 -4.07 -6.52
C GLN A 174 13.00 -2.93 -5.60
N MET A 175 13.98 -2.13 -6.02
CA MET A 175 14.40 -0.94 -5.29
C MET A 175 13.23 0.04 -5.16
N GLU A 176 12.43 0.19 -6.22
CA GLU A 176 11.28 1.08 -6.21
C GLU A 176 10.13 0.59 -5.32
N VAL A 177 9.83 -0.71 -5.33
CA VAL A 177 8.86 -1.32 -4.41
C VAL A 177 9.29 -1.08 -2.96
N LYS A 178 10.58 -1.20 -2.66
CA LYS A 178 11.11 -0.85 -1.34
C LYS A 178 10.87 0.63 -0.99
N GLN A 179 11.05 1.57 -1.93
CA GLN A 179 10.71 2.98 -1.71
C GLN A 179 9.22 3.18 -1.45
N CYS A 180 8.36 2.46 -2.17
CA CYS A 180 6.92 2.47 -1.95
C CYS A 180 6.53 1.96 -0.55
N LEU A 181 7.16 0.90 -0.04
CA LEU A 181 6.89 0.42 1.32
C LEU A 181 7.40 1.37 2.42
N LEU A 182 8.49 2.10 2.17
CA LEU A 182 8.94 3.19 3.04
C LEU A 182 7.96 4.37 3.03
N LEU A 183 7.37 4.67 1.87
CA LEU A 183 6.27 5.63 1.76
C LEU A 183 5.04 5.16 2.54
N VAL A 184 4.67 3.88 2.43
CA VAL A 184 3.57 3.30 3.21
C VAL A 184 3.82 3.47 4.70
N ASP A 185 5.03 3.20 5.20
CA ASP A 185 5.38 3.40 6.61
C ASP A 185 5.14 4.85 7.04
N ARG A 186 5.60 5.81 6.23
CA ARG A 186 5.37 7.24 6.46
C ARG A 186 3.89 7.60 6.48
N LEU A 187 3.11 7.10 5.52
CA LEU A 187 1.67 7.36 5.43
C LEU A 187 0.94 6.74 6.62
N ALA A 188 1.29 5.51 7.01
CA ALA A 188 0.71 4.80 8.14
C ALA A 188 0.97 5.56 9.46
N ASN A 189 2.17 6.14 9.60
CA ASN A 189 2.52 6.95 10.77
C ASN A 189 1.74 8.27 10.89
N ARG A 190 1.08 8.73 9.82
CA ARG A 190 0.21 9.92 9.83
C ARG A 190 -1.26 9.63 10.09
N ILE A 191 -1.66 8.36 10.07
CA ILE A 191 -3.02 7.99 10.45
C ILE A 191 -3.17 8.23 11.96
N PRO A 192 -4.14 9.06 12.40
CA PRO A 192 -4.40 9.28 13.82
C PRO A 192 -4.86 7.97 14.49
N ASN A 193 -4.40 7.73 15.72
CA ASN A 193 -4.86 6.61 16.55
C ASN A 193 -6.26 6.83 17.13
#